data_AF-A0A5E5PXG0-F1
#
_entry.id   AF-A0A5E5PXG0-F1
#
_cell.length_a   1.000
_cell.length_b   1.000
_cell.length_c   1.000
_cell.angle_alpha   90.00
_cell.angle_beta   90.00
_cell.angle_gamma   90.00
#
_symmetry.space_group_name_H-M   'P 1'
#
loop_
_entity.id
_entity.type
_entity.pdbx_description
1 polymer ?
#
loop_
_entity_poly.entity_id
_entity_poly.type
_entity_poly.pdbx_seq_one_letter_code
_entity_poly.pdbx_strand_id
1 'polypeptide(L)'
;MIFSNDETVDYSEIMILIDGFVEANAAIIVVNEDKLFHMIKRIHAEFPCINGANNANVFKKSAAFLCEFVGEQVVESFECQMSDKLKKITNNGSAIIAFYIVTTMLNKATVQDGEKSIQNSIELSKHSYIDIIDALSHITLQGSFMLVTVLLEQLVYKTNSNLQYNIHKLSTT
;
A
#
# COMPACT_ATOMS: atom_id res chain seq x y z
N MET A 1 8.37 2.62 -10.27
CA MET A 1 7.53 3.18 -9.20
C MET A 1 6.14 3.38 -9.79
N ILE A 2 5.10 2.73 -9.22
CA ILE A 2 3.69 3.00 -9.59
C ILE A 2 3.47 4.52 -9.55
N PHE A 3 2.63 5.07 -10.42
CA PHE A 3 2.52 6.51 -10.71
C PHE A 3 3.62 7.04 -11.66
N SER A 4 3.99 6.24 -12.66
CA SER A 4 4.69 6.75 -13.85
C SER A 4 3.75 7.61 -14.69
N ASN A 5 4.23 8.19 -15.80
CA ASN A 5 3.37 8.90 -16.75
C ASN A 5 2.70 7.94 -17.77
N ASP A 6 2.82 6.63 -17.59
CA ASP A 6 2.35 5.60 -18.52
C ASP A 6 1.64 4.48 -17.76
N GLU A 7 0.33 4.36 -17.96
CA GLU A 7 -0.52 3.34 -17.34
C GLU A 7 -0.03 1.90 -17.60
N THR A 8 0.60 1.66 -18.76
CA THR A 8 1.15 0.34 -19.15
C THR A 8 2.40 0.01 -18.35
N VAL A 9 3.22 1.02 -18.05
CA VAL A 9 4.40 0.86 -17.18
C VAL A 9 3.94 0.55 -15.76
N ASP A 10 2.95 1.29 -15.25
CA ASP A 10 2.39 1.05 -13.92
C ASP A 10 1.81 -0.37 -13.80
N TYR A 11 1.04 -0.81 -14.80
CA TYR A 11 0.52 -2.17 -14.87
C TYR A 11 1.65 -3.21 -14.81
N SER A 12 2.67 -3.06 -15.66
CA SER A 12 3.78 -4.00 -15.74
C SER A 12 4.55 -4.09 -14.43
N GLU A 13 4.81 -2.95 -13.78
CA GLU A 13 5.49 -2.91 -12.49
C GLU A 13 4.66 -3.57 -11.38
N ILE A 14 3.35 -3.36 -11.37
CA ILE A 14 2.45 -4.03 -10.41
C ILE A 14 2.51 -5.54 -10.59
N MET A 15 2.42 -6.03 -11.83
CA MET A 15 2.48 -7.46 -12.13
C MET A 15 3.82 -8.07 -11.71
N ILE A 16 4.94 -7.39 -11.98
CA ILE A 16 6.27 -7.84 -11.52
C ILE A 16 6.32 -7.99 -9.99
N LEU A 17 5.72 -7.07 -9.23
CA LEU A 17 5.69 -7.16 -7.78
C LEU A 17 4.79 -8.32 -7.31
N ILE A 18 3.65 -8.55 -7.98
CA ILE A 18 2.78 -9.70 -7.68
C ILE A 18 3.51 -11.01 -7.95
N ASP A 19 4.20 -11.13 -9.08
CA ASP A 19 5.00 -12.31 -9.42
C ASP A 19 6.10 -12.55 -8.38
N GLY A 20 6.79 -11.49 -7.95
CA GLY A 20 7.77 -11.59 -6.86
C GLY A 20 7.16 -12.08 -5.54
N PHE A 21 5.92 -11.71 -5.23
CA PHE A 21 5.20 -12.25 -4.07
C PHE A 21 4.87 -13.74 -4.25
N VAL A 22 4.36 -14.10 -5.43
CA VAL A 22 4.01 -15.49 -5.80
C VAL A 22 5.21 -16.41 -5.63
N GLU A 23 6.35 -16.03 -6.19
CA GLU A 23 7.60 -16.79 -6.09
C GLU A 23 8.06 -16.94 -4.63
N ALA A 24 8.08 -15.84 -3.86
CA ALA A 24 8.58 -15.84 -2.50
C ALA A 24 7.71 -16.65 -1.51
N ASN A 25 6.41 -16.81 -1.81
CA ASN A 25 5.45 -17.42 -0.89
C ASN A 25 4.83 -18.72 -1.41
N ALA A 26 5.24 -19.18 -2.60
CA ALA A 26 4.59 -20.28 -3.31
C ALA A 26 3.05 -20.10 -3.36
N ALA A 27 2.62 -18.87 -3.63
CA ALA A 27 1.20 -18.50 -3.66
C ALA A 27 0.61 -18.75 -5.06
N ILE A 28 -0.70 -18.93 -5.14
CA ILE A 28 -1.47 -18.94 -6.38
C ILE A 28 -2.42 -17.76 -6.31
N ILE A 29 -2.30 -16.83 -7.25
CA ILE A 29 -3.05 -15.57 -7.28
C ILE A 29 -3.69 -15.43 -8.66
N VAL A 30 -4.99 -15.13 -8.69
CA VAL A 30 -5.69 -14.72 -9.90
C VAL A 30 -6.05 -13.24 -9.75
N VAL A 31 -5.54 -12.44 -10.68
CA VAL A 31 -5.77 -11.00 -10.75
C VAL A 31 -6.84 -10.73 -11.81
N ASN A 32 -7.82 -9.88 -11.46
CA ASN A 32 -8.71 -9.31 -12.45
C ASN A 32 -8.01 -8.14 -13.15
N GLU A 33 -7.53 -8.38 -14.36
CA GLU A 33 -6.78 -7.38 -15.13
C GLU A 33 -7.64 -6.14 -15.47
N ASP A 34 -8.94 -6.33 -15.75
CA ASP A 34 -9.86 -5.22 -16.04
C ASP A 34 -9.99 -4.27 -14.85
N LYS A 35 -10.16 -4.81 -13.64
CA LYS A 35 -10.21 -4.04 -12.40
C LYS A 35 -8.89 -3.37 -12.10
N LEU A 36 -7.77 -4.08 -12.28
CA LEU A 36 -6.44 -3.51 -12.10
C LEU A 36 -6.23 -2.31 -13.04
N PHE A 37 -6.56 -2.46 -14.31
CA PHE A 37 -6.41 -1.39 -15.29
C PHE A 37 -7.38 -0.24 -15.04
N HIS A 38 -8.62 -0.54 -14.65
CA HIS A 38 -9.61 0.47 -14.24
C HIS A 38 -9.10 1.30 -13.06
N MET A 39 -8.56 0.63 -12.04
CA MET A 39 -7.98 1.26 -10.86
C MET A 39 -6.80 2.17 -11.22
N ILE A 40 -5.87 1.71 -12.06
CA ILE A 40 -4.73 2.53 -12.53
C ILE A 40 -5.25 3.80 -13.21
N LYS A 41 -6.20 3.67 -14.14
CA LYS A 41 -6.82 4.81 -14.82
C LYS A 41 -7.49 5.79 -13.87
N ARG A 42 -8.27 5.29 -12.92
CA ARG A 42 -8.98 6.12 -11.94
C ARG A 42 -8.01 6.92 -11.08
N ILE A 43 -6.95 6.28 -10.61
CA ILE A 43 -5.90 6.92 -9.80
C ILE A 43 -5.21 8.07 -10.56
N HIS A 44 -4.97 7.89 -11.87
CA HIS A 44 -4.37 8.93 -12.71
C HIS A 44 -5.33 10.09 -12.99
N ALA A 45 -6.61 9.79 -13.23
CA ALA A 45 -7.62 10.79 -13.56
C ALA A 45 -8.11 11.58 -12.33
N GLU A 46 -8.32 10.91 -11.20
CA GLU A 46 -9.03 11.42 -10.03
C GLU A 46 -8.22 11.21 -8.74
N PHE A 47 -6.98 11.69 -8.73
CA PHE A 47 -6.14 11.56 -7.53
C PHE A 47 -6.74 12.32 -6.33
N PRO A 48 -6.86 11.71 -5.14
CA PRO A 48 -7.61 12.28 -4.00
C PRO A 48 -6.95 13.51 -3.34
N CYS A 49 -5.72 13.86 -3.72
CA CYS A 49 -5.03 15.04 -3.21
C CYS A 49 -5.29 16.24 -4.12
N ILE A 50 -5.61 17.40 -3.52
CA ILE A 50 -5.96 18.66 -4.23
C ILE A 50 -4.94 19.04 -5.31
N ASN A 51 -3.65 18.77 -5.09
CA ASN A 51 -2.57 19.12 -6.01
C ASN A 51 -2.23 18.01 -7.02
N GLY A 52 -3.05 16.96 -7.12
CA GLY A 52 -2.84 15.80 -8.00
C GLY A 52 -1.70 14.88 -7.56
N ALA A 53 -1.49 13.80 -8.33
CA ALA A 53 -0.49 12.77 -8.03
C ALA A 53 0.95 13.31 -8.11
N ASN A 54 1.27 14.21 -9.05
CA ASN A 54 2.63 14.72 -9.26
C ASN A 54 3.20 15.47 -8.07
N ASN A 55 2.34 16.12 -7.28
CA ASN A 55 2.72 16.87 -6.08
C ASN A 55 2.45 16.10 -4.79
N ALA A 56 2.00 14.85 -4.90
CA ALA A 56 1.77 14.00 -3.74
C ALA A 56 3.08 13.35 -3.30
N ASN A 57 3.34 13.38 -1.99
CA ASN A 57 4.46 12.64 -1.40
C ASN A 57 4.25 11.12 -1.56
N VAL A 58 5.32 10.35 -1.35
CA VAL A 58 5.29 8.89 -1.53
C VAL A 58 4.20 8.21 -0.68
N PHE A 59 3.95 8.70 0.54
CA PHE A 59 2.93 8.12 1.43
C PHE A 59 1.51 8.28 0.88
N LYS A 60 1.19 9.45 0.34
CA LYS A 60 -0.10 9.71 -0.32
C LYS A 60 -0.26 8.86 -1.57
N LYS A 61 0.78 8.76 -2.41
CA LYS A 61 0.77 7.89 -3.58
C LYS A 61 0.51 6.43 -3.18
N SER A 62 1.28 5.91 -2.23
CA SER A 62 1.11 4.56 -1.69
C SER A 62 -0.29 4.34 -1.09
N ALA A 63 -0.83 5.30 -0.33
CA ALA A 63 -2.15 5.18 0.26
C ALA A 63 -3.27 5.19 -0.78
N ALA A 64 -3.17 6.04 -1.81
CA ALA A 64 -4.12 6.07 -2.91
C ALA A 64 -4.15 4.71 -3.62
N PHE A 65 -2.99 4.20 -4.03
CA PHE A 65 -2.87 2.87 -4.64
C PHE A 65 -3.45 1.77 -3.73
N LEU A 66 -3.09 1.75 -2.45
CA LEU A 66 -3.56 0.74 -1.52
C LEU A 66 -5.08 0.75 -1.41
N CYS A 67 -5.68 1.91 -1.14
CA CYS A 67 -7.12 2.03 -0.94
C CYS A 67 -7.90 1.64 -2.21
N GLU A 68 -7.36 1.97 -3.36
CA GLU A 68 -7.94 1.68 -4.67
C GLU A 68 -7.85 0.19 -5.02
N PHE A 69 -6.67 -0.42 -4.84
CA PHE A 69 -6.45 -1.85 -5.11
C PHE A 69 -7.30 -2.74 -4.22
N VAL A 70 -7.44 -2.34 -2.95
CA VAL A 70 -8.32 -3.02 -2.01
C VAL A 70 -9.78 -2.73 -2.31
N GLY A 71 -10.16 -1.48 -2.55
CA GLY A 71 -11.54 -1.10 -2.83
C GLY A 71 -12.12 -1.78 -4.08
N GLU A 72 -11.32 -1.92 -5.14
CA GLU A 72 -11.73 -2.60 -6.38
C GLU A 72 -11.75 -4.13 -6.26
N GLN A 73 -11.14 -4.70 -5.22
CA GLN A 73 -11.02 -6.15 -5.05
C GLN A 73 -10.35 -6.78 -6.29
N VAL A 74 -9.15 -6.27 -6.62
CA VAL A 74 -8.36 -6.67 -7.80
C VAL A 74 -7.96 -8.16 -7.78
N VAL A 75 -7.73 -8.75 -6.60
CA VAL A 75 -7.42 -10.17 -6.47
C VAL A 75 -8.71 -10.97 -6.39
N GLU A 76 -8.97 -11.81 -7.39
CA GLU A 76 -10.18 -12.65 -7.46
C GLU A 76 -10.05 -13.91 -6.62
N SER A 77 -8.89 -14.55 -6.69
CA SER A 77 -8.57 -15.72 -5.87
C SER A 77 -7.16 -15.62 -5.32
N PHE A 78 -7.01 -16.08 -4.08
CA PHE A 78 -5.75 -16.00 -3.36
C PHE A 78 -5.55 -17.26 -2.53
N GLU A 79 -4.54 -18.06 -2.91
CA GLU A 79 -4.13 -19.25 -2.17
C GLU A 79 -2.68 -19.09 -1.75
N CYS A 80 -2.42 -19.12 -0.44
CA CYS A 80 -1.08 -19.01 0.12
C CYS A 80 -1.03 -19.69 1.49
N GLN A 81 0.14 -20.18 1.90
CA GLN A 81 0.31 -20.61 3.28
C GLN A 81 0.22 -19.39 4.21
N MET A 82 -0.78 -19.38 5.08
CA MET A 82 -1.01 -18.30 6.04
C MET A 82 -1.69 -18.83 7.30
N SER A 83 -1.64 -18.03 8.37
CA SER A 83 -2.29 -18.38 9.64
C SER A 83 -3.82 -18.44 9.52
N ASP A 84 -4.48 -19.27 10.34
CA ASP A 84 -5.94 -19.40 10.36
C ASP A 84 -6.66 -18.09 10.64
N LYS A 85 -6.03 -17.16 11.37
CA LYS A 85 -6.59 -15.82 11.61
C LYS A 85 -6.69 -15.02 10.30
N LEU A 86 -5.64 -15.04 9.47
CA LEU A 86 -5.67 -14.37 8.16
C LEU A 86 -6.70 -15.02 7.24
N LYS A 87 -6.80 -16.35 7.21
CA LYS A 87 -7.77 -17.08 6.38
C LYS A 87 -9.24 -16.73 6.69
N LYS A 88 -9.53 -16.25 7.90
CA LYS A 88 -10.88 -15.86 8.32
C LYS A 88 -11.28 -14.45 7.88
N ILE A 89 -10.31 -13.62 7.49
CA ILE A 89 -10.56 -12.28 6.98
C ILE A 89 -11.12 -12.43 5.55
N THR A 90 -12.33 -11.96 5.34
CA THR A 90 -12.99 -12.02 4.02
C THR A 90 -12.23 -11.14 3.02
N ASN A 91 -11.97 -11.69 1.83
CA ASN A 91 -11.28 -11.01 0.73
C ASN A 91 -9.92 -10.40 1.09
N ASN A 92 -9.17 -11.07 1.97
CA ASN A 92 -7.85 -10.62 2.41
C ASN A 92 -6.80 -10.50 1.30
N GLY A 93 -7.00 -11.15 0.15
CA GLY A 93 -6.01 -11.25 -0.94
C GLY A 93 -5.59 -9.88 -1.45
N SER A 94 -6.55 -9.01 -1.77
CA SER A 94 -6.24 -7.65 -2.20
C SER A 94 -5.51 -6.85 -1.13
N ALA A 95 -5.90 -6.97 0.14
CA ALA A 95 -5.26 -6.26 1.24
C ALA A 95 -3.81 -6.73 1.46
N ILE A 96 -3.57 -8.04 1.44
CA ILE A 96 -2.23 -8.63 1.57
C ILE A 96 -1.33 -8.17 0.44
N ILE A 97 -1.81 -8.27 -0.81
CA ILE A 97 -1.01 -7.92 -1.99
C ILE A 97 -0.77 -6.42 -2.10
N ALA A 98 -1.79 -5.59 -1.90
CA ALA A 98 -1.60 -4.13 -1.89
C ALA A 98 -0.62 -3.70 -0.80
N PHE A 99 -0.72 -4.28 0.40
CA PHE A 99 0.18 -3.96 1.50
C PHE A 99 1.62 -4.42 1.21
N TYR A 100 1.81 -5.60 0.63
CA TYR A 100 3.11 -6.08 0.18
C TYR A 100 3.73 -5.15 -0.88
N ILE A 101 2.97 -4.79 -1.92
CA ILE A 101 3.42 -3.89 -2.98
C ILE A 101 3.85 -2.55 -2.38
N VAL A 102 3.00 -1.94 -1.55
CA VAL A 102 3.29 -0.64 -0.94
C VAL A 102 4.52 -0.68 -0.05
N THR A 103 4.62 -1.68 0.83
CA THR A 103 5.78 -1.79 1.73
C THR A 103 7.07 -2.05 0.96
N THR A 104 7.00 -2.79 -0.15
CA THR A 104 8.13 -3.01 -1.07
C THR A 104 8.53 -1.72 -1.79
N MET A 105 7.56 -0.95 -2.29
CA MET A 105 7.81 0.32 -2.95
C MET A 105 8.37 1.40 -2.02
N LEU A 106 7.89 1.43 -0.77
CA LEU A 106 8.38 2.36 0.24
C LEU A 106 9.84 2.07 0.61
N ASN A 107 10.29 0.82 0.44
CA ASN A 107 11.69 0.49 0.67
C ASN A 107 12.59 1.28 -0.30
N LYS A 108 13.53 2.07 0.22
CA LYS A 108 14.42 2.97 -0.54
C LYS A 108 13.73 4.15 -1.24
N ALA A 109 12.43 4.36 -1.03
CA ALA A 109 11.78 5.55 -1.56
C ALA A 109 12.32 6.83 -0.91
N THR A 110 12.24 7.93 -1.65
CA THR A 110 12.61 9.26 -1.16
C THR A 110 11.42 9.94 -0.47
N VAL A 111 11.71 10.67 0.59
CA VAL A 111 10.78 11.45 1.42
C VAL A 111 11.32 12.87 1.61
N GLN A 112 10.49 13.78 2.15
CA GLN A 112 10.87 15.18 2.38
C GLN A 112 11.39 15.83 1.08
N ASP A 113 10.56 15.79 0.03
CA ASP A 113 10.85 16.38 -1.29
C ASP A 113 12.15 15.90 -1.95
N GLY A 114 12.59 14.68 -1.62
CA GLY A 114 13.79 14.08 -2.20
C GLY A 114 15.04 14.16 -1.31
N GLU A 115 14.97 14.82 -0.16
CA GLU A 115 16.12 15.05 0.70
C GLU A 115 16.61 13.80 1.45
N LYS A 116 15.70 12.88 1.76
CA LYS A 116 16.03 11.68 2.53
C LYS A 116 15.44 10.43 1.89
N SER A 117 16.04 9.29 2.15
CA SER A 117 15.55 7.98 1.68
C SER A 117 15.27 7.05 2.86
N ILE A 118 14.25 6.21 2.70
CA ILE A 118 13.91 5.13 3.63
C ILE A 118 14.99 4.06 3.54
N GLN A 119 15.68 3.79 4.66
CA GLN A 119 16.83 2.86 4.68
C GLN A 119 16.45 1.50 5.26
N ASN A 120 15.54 1.48 6.23
CA ASN A 120 15.12 0.28 6.92
C ASN A 120 13.74 -0.15 6.42
N SER A 121 13.60 -1.45 6.14
CA SER A 121 12.32 -2.07 5.83
C SER A 121 11.31 -1.86 6.97
N ILE A 122 10.02 -1.90 6.64
CA ILE A 122 8.95 -1.84 7.63
C ILE A 122 8.88 -3.18 8.37
N GLU A 123 8.88 -3.13 9.69
CA GLU A 123 8.82 -4.32 10.56
C GLU A 123 7.59 -4.28 11.48
N LEU A 124 6.83 -5.39 11.46
CA LEU A 124 5.60 -5.56 12.21
C LEU A 124 5.64 -6.83 13.05
N SER A 125 5.01 -6.78 14.22
CA SER A 125 4.67 -8.01 14.92
C SER A 125 3.64 -8.79 14.10
N LYS A 126 3.62 -10.12 14.22
CA LYS A 126 2.59 -10.97 13.58
C LYS A 126 1.17 -10.53 13.94
N HIS A 127 0.95 -10.12 15.19
CA HIS A 127 -0.34 -9.63 15.65
C HIS A 127 -0.74 -8.34 14.95
N SER A 128 0.15 -7.34 14.94
CA SER A 128 -0.10 -6.06 14.27
C SER A 128 -0.32 -6.22 12.77
N TYR A 129 0.43 -7.13 12.12
CA TYR A 129 0.23 -7.43 10.71
C TYR A 129 -1.18 -7.95 10.43
N ILE A 130 -1.66 -8.92 11.22
CA ILE A 130 -3.01 -9.48 11.05
C ILE A 130 -4.07 -8.40 11.23
N ASP A 131 -3.98 -7.61 12.29
CA ASP A 131 -4.96 -6.56 12.58
C ASP A 131 -4.97 -5.46 11.52
N ILE A 132 -3.80 -5.13 10.97
CA ILE A 132 -3.69 -4.19 9.84
C ILE A 132 -4.35 -4.79 8.60
N ILE A 133 -4.09 -6.04 8.24
CA ILE A 133 -4.72 -6.66 7.06
C ILE A 133 -6.25 -6.72 7.22
N ASP A 134 -6.75 -7.03 8.42
CA ASP A 134 -8.18 -7.03 8.71
C ASP A 134 -8.79 -5.64 8.52
N ALA A 135 -8.18 -4.61 9.14
CA ALA A 135 -8.62 -3.22 8.99
C ALA A 135 -8.56 -2.73 7.53
N LEU A 136 -7.51 -3.10 6.79
CA LEU A 136 -7.34 -2.73 5.40
C LEU A 136 -8.37 -3.41 4.50
N SER A 137 -8.84 -4.61 4.82
CA SER A 137 -9.80 -5.37 3.97
C SER A 137 -11.17 -4.71 3.83
N HIS A 138 -11.44 -3.64 4.59
CA HIS A 138 -12.72 -2.91 4.60
C HIS A 138 -12.61 -1.45 4.19
N ILE A 139 -11.47 -1.01 3.66
CA ILE A 139 -11.23 0.39 3.32
C ILE A 139 -11.85 0.79 1.98
N THR A 140 -12.02 2.09 1.81
CA THR A 140 -12.33 2.72 0.52
C THR A 140 -11.41 3.92 0.31
N LEU A 141 -11.20 4.34 -0.94
CA LEU A 141 -10.39 5.53 -1.22
C LEU A 141 -10.94 6.75 -0.47
N GLN A 142 -12.24 7.04 -0.61
CA GLN A 142 -12.85 8.22 -0.01
C GLN A 142 -12.82 8.19 1.54
N GLY A 143 -13.04 7.02 2.15
CA GLY A 143 -13.16 6.89 3.60
C GLY A 143 -11.82 6.76 4.34
N SER A 144 -10.81 6.20 3.68
CA SER A 144 -9.61 5.72 4.37
C SER A 144 -8.31 6.35 3.88
N PHE A 145 -8.30 7.06 2.75
CA PHE A 145 -7.09 7.62 2.15
C PHE A 145 -6.18 8.34 3.13
N MET A 146 -6.73 9.26 3.93
CA MET A 146 -5.90 10.02 4.86
C MET A 146 -5.42 9.20 6.05
N LEU A 147 -6.27 8.32 6.58
CA LEU A 147 -5.87 7.45 7.69
C LEU A 147 -4.77 6.47 7.26
N VAL A 148 -4.89 5.90 6.05
CA VAL A 148 -3.88 5.01 5.48
C VAL A 148 -2.59 5.77 5.17
N THR A 149 -2.67 7.01 4.67
CA THR A 149 -1.50 7.87 4.47
C THR A 149 -0.71 8.04 5.78
N VAL A 150 -1.41 8.42 6.85
CA VAL A 150 -0.78 8.61 8.17
C VAL A 150 -0.25 7.28 8.71
N LEU A 151 -1.00 6.19 8.59
CA LEU A 151 -0.55 4.86 9.00
C LEU A 151 0.78 4.49 8.34
N LEU A 152 0.88 4.58 7.01
CA LEU A 152 2.09 4.24 6.27
C LEU A 152 3.28 5.12 6.68
N GLU A 153 3.05 6.41 6.86
CA GLU A 153 4.06 7.35 7.35
C GLU A 153 4.56 6.95 8.75
N GLN A 154 3.66 6.66 9.70
CA GLN A 154 4.03 6.23 11.05
C GLN A 154 4.74 4.88 11.07
N LEU A 155 4.35 3.94 10.20
CA LEU A 155 5.04 2.65 10.05
C LEU A 155 6.49 2.84 9.61
N VAL A 156 6.73 3.75 8.66
CA VAL A 156 8.09 4.08 8.22
C VAL A 156 8.88 4.78 9.32
N TYR A 157 8.30 5.75 10.03
CA TYR A 157 9.00 6.45 11.12
C TYR A 157 9.40 5.54 12.26
N LYS A 158 8.61 4.50 12.56
CA LYS A 158 8.95 3.51 13.58
C LYS A 158 10.28 2.81 13.29
N THR A 159 10.60 2.51 12.03
CA THR A 159 11.86 1.86 11.64
C THR A 159 12.90 2.84 11.10
N ASN A 160 12.52 4.08 10.80
CA ASN A 160 13.37 5.15 10.25
C ASN A 160 13.14 6.46 11.01
N SER A 161 13.47 6.49 12.31
CA SER A 161 13.15 7.61 13.22
C SER A 161 13.79 8.95 12.81
N ASN A 162 14.87 8.93 12.03
CA ASN A 162 15.53 10.11 11.47
C ASN A 162 14.71 10.83 10.37
N LEU A 163 13.66 10.18 9.86
CA LEU A 163 12.73 10.74 8.87
C LEU A 163 11.53 11.44 9.53
N GLN A 164 11.32 11.22 10.83
CA GLN A 164 10.18 11.73 11.55
C GLN A 164 10.23 13.27 11.66
N TYR A 165 9.08 13.93 11.42
CA TYR A 165 8.92 15.35 11.68
C TYR A 165 8.91 15.67 13.18
N ASN A 166 8.96 16.96 13.52
CA ASN A 166 8.94 17.42 14.91
C ASN A 166 7.75 16.83 15.69
N ILE A 167 8.06 16.20 16.83
CA ILE A 167 7.07 15.53 17.67
C ILE A 167 6.25 16.58 18.42
N HIS A 168 4.93 16.59 18.18
CA HIS A 168 3.98 17.30 19.00
C HIS A 168 3.46 16.38 20.11
N LYS A 169 3.77 16.69 21.38
CA LYS A 169 3.22 15.94 22.51
C LYS A 169 1.77 16.35 22.70
N LEU A 170 0.85 15.40 22.56
CA LEU A 170 -0.54 15.60 22.95
C LEU A 170 -0.57 15.83 24.47
N SER A 171 -0.80 17.07 24.90
CA SER A 171 -0.99 17.38 26.31
C SER A 171 -2.38 16.92 26.72
N THR A 172 -2.45 15.83 27.50
CA THR A 172 -3.64 15.50 28.27
C THR A 172 -3.67 16.39 29.50
N THR A 173 -4.21 17.61 29.34
CA THR A 173 -4.79 18.34 30.47
C THR A 173 -6.24 17.93 30.60
#